data_AF-A0A1V4IQW1-F1
#
_entry.id   AF-A0A1V4IQW1-F1
#
_cell.length_a   1.000
_cell.length_b   1.000
_cell.length_c   1.000
_cell.angle_alpha   90.00
_cell.angle_beta   90.00
_cell.angle_gamma   90.00
#
_symmetry.space_group_name_H-M   'P 1'
#
loop_
_entity.id
_entity.type
_entity.pdbx_description
1 polymer ?
#
loop_
_entity_poly.entity_id
_entity_poly.type
_entity_poly.pdbx_seq_one_letter_code
_entity_poly.pdbx_strand_id
1 'polypeptide(L)'
;MKYYTDKFKYVIKIVLIIAMLISNIRCIKVYSIEEQAEDTSEIAEAVKDIFKNRNDAIITKDLELIKSIYDLKTKYGTWAFEYERKKLQYIINWEQRQGVKFIEIKPNLVIRRIRKRSDNKYSINLLNSTEYKYIYEDRPEEINTFRIGTHHTLQLMNEGGFLVITKEWYKDPFADSLDADNSKKEAVKQYILSQERRDFSAIPARRMNAMEYAYKYCGAASEEKDGYKYNRKYRNYNYMGGDCANFASQILFEGGKFRKNSAWNYDKSGATGAWVNADRFKNYMLNSGRASLIAYGSYDRVYKASYKLLPGDFVAYEKKGDVTHISTVSSADSRGYSLVTCHNTDRKDVPWDLGWSNRKIRFWLVHVHY
;
A
#
# COMPACT_ATOMS: atom_id res chain seq x y z
N MET A 1 -25.55 -67.27 22.59
CA MET A 1 -24.08 -67.16 22.42
C MET A 1 -23.63 -66.55 21.08
N LYS A 2 -24.32 -66.79 19.95
CA LYS A 2 -23.96 -66.22 18.62
C LYS A 2 -24.06 -64.69 18.48
N TYR A 3 -24.89 -64.03 19.31
CA TYR A 3 -25.14 -62.58 19.23
C TYR A 3 -24.03 -61.72 19.89
N TYR A 4 -23.27 -62.29 20.82
CA TYR A 4 -22.16 -61.59 21.50
C TYR A 4 -20.86 -61.62 20.68
N THR A 5 -20.66 -62.66 19.87
CA THR A 5 -19.47 -62.80 19.01
C THR A 5 -19.41 -61.79 17.87
N ASP A 6 -20.54 -61.33 17.33
CA ASP A 6 -20.55 -60.38 16.21
C ASP A 6 -20.37 -58.93 16.64
N LYS A 7 -20.87 -58.53 17.82
CA LYS A 7 -20.56 -57.21 18.41
C LYS A 7 -19.08 -57.06 18.74
N PHE A 8 -18.45 -58.13 19.24
CA PHE A 8 -17.02 -58.13 19.58
C PHE A 8 -16.13 -57.95 18.34
N LYS A 9 -16.48 -58.59 17.22
CA LYS A 9 -15.80 -58.41 15.93
C LYS A 9 -15.96 -56.98 15.36
N TYR A 10 -17.11 -56.34 15.58
CA TYR A 10 -17.37 -54.97 15.14
C TYR A 10 -16.57 -53.94 15.95
N VAL A 11 -16.46 -54.13 17.27
CA VAL A 11 -15.65 -53.29 18.15
C VAL A 11 -14.16 -53.43 17.81
N ILE A 12 -13.67 -54.65 17.55
CA ILE A 12 -12.27 -54.87 17.13
C ILE A 12 -11.98 -54.18 15.80
N LYS A 13 -12.90 -54.21 14.83
CA LYS A 13 -12.75 -53.49 13.55
C LYS A 13 -12.68 -51.98 13.74
N ILE A 14 -13.51 -51.40 14.62
CA ILE A 14 -13.49 -49.96 14.91
C ILE A 14 -12.17 -49.57 15.60
N VAL A 15 -11.71 -50.38 16.55
CA VAL A 15 -10.42 -50.15 17.24
C VAL A 15 -9.24 -50.23 16.26
N LEU A 16 -9.24 -51.17 15.32
CA LEU A 16 -8.21 -51.29 14.29
C LEU A 16 -8.23 -50.11 13.29
N ILE A 17 -9.41 -49.60 12.93
CA ILE A 17 -9.55 -48.43 12.07
C ILE A 17 -9.06 -47.16 12.77
N ILE A 18 -9.38 -47.00 14.07
CA ILE A 18 -8.87 -45.88 14.88
C ILE A 18 -7.34 -46.00 15.05
N ALA A 19 -6.80 -47.20 15.26
CA ALA A 19 -5.35 -47.42 15.33
C ALA A 19 -4.63 -47.11 14.00
N MET A 20 -5.25 -47.42 12.85
CA MET A 20 -4.75 -47.04 11.52
C MET A 20 -4.86 -45.54 11.21
N LEU A 21 -5.84 -44.84 11.81
CA LEU A 21 -5.97 -43.37 11.69
C LEU A 21 -4.95 -42.65 12.58
N ILE A 22 -4.64 -43.20 13.76
CA ILE A 22 -3.62 -42.65 14.68
C ILE A 22 -2.20 -42.92 14.15
N SER A 23 -1.95 -44.05 13.48
CA SER A 23 -0.65 -44.33 12.85
C SER A 23 -0.36 -43.50 11.58
N ASN A 24 -1.37 -42.79 11.05
CA ASN A 24 -1.23 -41.82 9.96
C ASN A 24 -1.14 -40.36 10.44
N ILE A 25 -1.12 -40.11 11.76
CA ILE A 25 -0.64 -38.84 12.29
C ILE A 25 0.89 -38.88 12.16
N ARG A 26 1.37 -38.56 10.95
CA ARG A 26 2.75 -38.11 10.78
C ARG A 26 2.92 -36.94 11.74
N CYS A 27 3.70 -37.19 12.79
CA CYS A 27 4.27 -36.16 13.62
C CYS A 27 4.83 -35.10 12.67
N ILE A 28 4.17 -33.95 12.60
CA ILE A 28 4.74 -32.77 11.97
C ILE A 28 5.99 -32.54 12.79
N LYS A 29 7.15 -32.91 12.23
CA LYS A 29 8.42 -32.38 12.71
C LYS A 29 8.25 -30.88 12.62
N VAL A 30 7.98 -30.25 13.76
CA VAL A 30 8.30 -28.86 13.99
C VAL A 30 9.80 -28.82 13.74
N TYR A 31 10.18 -28.39 12.54
CA TYR A 31 11.54 -27.99 12.28
C TYR A 31 11.76 -26.80 13.21
N SER A 32 12.41 -27.05 14.35
CA SER A 32 13.20 -26.03 15.02
C SER A 32 14.13 -25.48 13.95
N ILE A 33 13.89 -24.23 13.54
CA ILE A 33 14.82 -23.50 12.68
C ILE A 33 15.92 -23.01 13.62
N GLU A 34 16.86 -23.90 13.91
CA GLU A 34 18.20 -23.53 14.33
C GLU A 34 19.15 -24.09 13.27
N GLU A 35 19.65 -23.19 12.39
CA GLU A 35 20.95 -23.25 11.71
C GLU A 35 20.98 -22.35 10.45
N GLN A 36 21.48 -21.10 10.63
CA GLN A 36 22.36 -20.32 9.73
C GLN A 36 22.31 -18.84 10.16
N ALA A 37 22.77 -18.55 11.39
CA ALA A 37 22.73 -17.20 11.93
C ALA A 37 23.87 -16.29 11.41
N GLU A 38 24.97 -16.85 10.90
CA GLU A 38 26.20 -16.08 10.60
C GLU A 38 26.21 -15.43 9.20
N ASP A 39 25.68 -16.06 8.14
CA ASP A 39 25.71 -15.54 6.74
C ASP A 39 24.53 -14.55 6.47
N THR A 40 23.42 -14.65 7.21
CA THR A 40 22.21 -13.87 6.87
C THR A 40 22.21 -12.43 7.38
N SER A 41 23.03 -12.11 8.39
CA SER A 41 23.13 -10.75 8.95
C SER A 41 23.80 -9.78 7.98
N GLU A 42 24.91 -10.19 7.35
CA GLU A 42 25.60 -9.38 6.34
C GLU A 42 24.70 -9.11 5.13
N ILE A 43 23.96 -10.12 4.66
CA ILE A 43 22.98 -9.96 3.58
C ILE A 43 21.85 -9.02 4.00
N ALA A 44 21.42 -9.06 5.26
CA ALA A 44 20.39 -8.17 5.77
C ALA A 44 20.85 -6.71 5.79
N GLU A 45 22.07 -6.43 6.23
CA GLU A 45 22.64 -5.07 6.20
C GLU A 45 22.85 -4.59 4.76
N ALA A 46 23.39 -5.44 3.88
CA ALA A 46 23.54 -5.10 2.46
C ALA A 46 22.20 -4.75 1.79
N VAL A 47 21.11 -5.45 2.12
CA VAL A 47 19.77 -5.11 1.63
C VAL A 47 19.31 -3.73 2.14
N LYS A 48 19.59 -3.39 3.40
CA LYS A 48 19.27 -2.05 3.94
C LYS A 48 20.06 -0.97 3.22
N ASP A 49 21.35 -1.18 3.01
CA ASP A 49 22.22 -0.24 2.29
C ASP A 49 21.77 -0.06 0.83
N ILE A 50 21.42 -1.14 0.13
CA ILE A 50 20.86 -1.07 -1.22
C ILE A 50 19.62 -0.17 -1.27
N PHE A 51 18.67 -0.36 -0.35
CA PHE A 51 17.45 0.46 -0.33
C PHE A 51 17.73 1.91 0.05
N LYS A 52 18.64 2.14 1.00
CA LYS A 52 19.07 3.49 1.40
C LYS A 52 19.74 4.21 0.22
N ASN A 53 20.78 3.62 -0.35
CA ASN A 53 21.54 4.20 -1.46
C ASN A 53 20.68 4.44 -2.68
N ARG A 54 19.77 3.52 -3.01
CA ARG A 54 18.78 3.71 -4.09
C ARG A 54 17.89 4.93 -3.85
N ASN A 55 17.41 5.11 -2.63
CA ASN A 55 16.54 6.23 -2.29
C ASN A 55 17.31 7.57 -2.25
N ASP A 56 18.54 7.56 -1.75
CA ASP A 56 19.44 8.71 -1.80
C ASP A 56 19.73 9.11 -3.26
N ALA A 57 19.96 8.12 -4.14
CA ALA A 57 20.15 8.32 -5.57
C ALA A 57 18.92 8.91 -6.27
N ILE A 58 17.70 8.58 -5.80
CA ILE A 58 16.47 9.19 -6.32
C ILE A 58 16.44 10.69 -5.97
N ILE A 59 16.82 11.07 -4.75
CA ILE A 59 16.88 12.48 -4.31
C ILE A 59 17.93 13.25 -5.12
N THR A 60 19.13 12.69 -5.27
CA THR A 60 20.24 13.32 -6.00
C THR A 60 20.12 13.19 -7.52
N LYS A 61 19.13 12.45 -8.01
CA LYS A 61 18.87 12.18 -9.44
C LYS A 61 20.03 11.42 -10.11
N ASP A 62 20.76 10.62 -9.34
CA ASP A 62 21.89 9.82 -9.78
C ASP A 62 21.41 8.49 -10.40
N LEU A 63 21.09 8.54 -11.69
CA LEU A 63 20.63 7.36 -12.42
C LEU A 63 21.72 6.28 -12.56
N GLU A 64 23.00 6.66 -12.59
CA GLU A 64 24.09 5.69 -12.73
C GLU A 64 24.29 4.89 -11.43
N LEU A 65 24.14 5.52 -10.26
CA LEU A 65 24.10 4.81 -8.99
C LEU A 65 22.89 3.89 -8.87
N ILE A 66 21.71 4.31 -9.34
CA ILE A 66 20.54 3.39 -9.41
C ILE A 66 20.87 2.21 -10.31
N LYS A 67 21.46 2.46 -11.47
CA LYS A 67 21.80 1.44 -12.46
C LYS A 67 22.81 0.42 -11.94
N SER A 68 23.81 0.84 -11.17
CA SER A 68 24.84 -0.06 -10.61
C SER A 68 24.31 -1.06 -9.59
N ILE A 69 23.10 -0.84 -9.05
CA ILE A 69 22.45 -1.75 -8.09
C ILE A 69 21.90 -3.01 -8.80
N TYR A 70 21.70 -2.98 -10.12
CA TYR A 70 20.99 -4.01 -10.86
C TYR A 70 21.88 -4.80 -11.83
N ASP A 71 21.64 -6.11 -11.94
CA ASP A 71 22.25 -6.95 -12.97
C ASP A 71 21.51 -6.82 -14.31
N LEU A 72 22.03 -5.95 -15.18
CA LEU A 72 21.48 -5.69 -16.51
C LEU A 72 21.76 -6.80 -17.54
N LYS A 73 22.52 -7.84 -17.18
CA LYS A 73 22.73 -9.01 -18.04
C LYS A 73 21.52 -9.93 -18.04
N THR A 74 20.63 -9.78 -17.05
CA THR A 74 19.42 -10.59 -16.93
C THR A 74 18.17 -9.79 -17.28
N LYS A 75 17.20 -10.45 -17.92
CA LYS A 75 15.90 -9.86 -18.24
C LYS A 75 15.20 -9.26 -17.02
N TYR A 76 15.23 -9.95 -15.88
CA TYR A 76 14.53 -9.52 -14.67
C TYR A 76 15.26 -8.38 -13.94
N GLY A 77 16.60 -8.35 -13.95
CA GLY A 77 17.37 -7.24 -13.40
C GLY A 77 17.19 -5.98 -14.23
N THR A 78 17.23 -6.08 -15.56
CA THR A 78 16.91 -4.97 -16.47
C THR A 78 15.50 -4.43 -16.24
N TRP A 79 14.50 -5.30 -16.08
CA TRP A 79 13.14 -4.85 -15.78
C TRP A 79 13.03 -4.15 -14.43
N ALA A 80 13.69 -4.65 -13.39
CA ALA A 80 13.70 -4.02 -12.07
C ALA A 80 14.34 -2.62 -12.11
N PHE A 81 15.47 -2.47 -12.80
CA PHE A 81 16.09 -1.15 -13.06
C PHE A 81 15.14 -0.20 -13.80
N GLU A 82 14.46 -0.68 -14.85
CA GLU A 82 13.52 0.13 -15.62
C GLU A 82 12.34 0.66 -14.80
N TYR A 83 11.88 -0.09 -13.78
CA TYR A 83 10.88 0.40 -12.84
C TYR A 83 11.42 1.55 -11.99
N GLU A 84 12.62 1.43 -11.42
CA GLU A 84 13.21 2.52 -10.64
C GLU A 84 13.53 3.76 -11.48
N ARG A 85 13.97 3.58 -12.73
CA ARG A 85 14.15 4.68 -13.69
C ARG A 85 12.84 5.45 -13.93
N LYS A 86 11.72 4.71 -14.09
CA LYS A 86 10.39 5.32 -14.24
C LYS A 86 9.95 6.04 -12.97
N LYS A 87 10.20 5.46 -11.80
CA LYS A 87 9.92 6.09 -10.50
C LYS A 87 10.69 7.39 -10.31
N LEU A 88 11.99 7.41 -10.64
CA LEU A 88 12.79 8.65 -10.62
C LEU A 88 12.17 9.72 -11.53
N GLN A 89 11.85 9.36 -12.77
CA GLN A 89 11.21 10.30 -13.71
C GLN A 89 9.85 10.79 -13.21
N TYR A 90 9.06 9.91 -12.59
CA TYR A 90 7.78 10.26 -11.99
C TYR A 90 7.97 11.30 -10.89
N ILE A 91 8.91 11.05 -9.96
CA ILE A 91 9.21 11.94 -8.83
C ILE A 91 9.65 13.32 -9.33
N ILE A 92 10.59 13.38 -10.28
CA ILE A 92 11.04 14.65 -10.90
C ILE A 92 9.87 15.41 -11.51
N ASN A 93 9.00 14.72 -12.26
CA ASN A 93 7.86 15.37 -12.90
C ASN A 93 6.83 15.87 -11.89
N TRP A 94 6.63 15.14 -10.80
CA TRP A 94 5.71 15.50 -9.74
C TRP A 94 6.25 16.70 -8.95
N GLU A 95 7.54 16.71 -8.59
CA GLU A 95 8.24 17.85 -7.98
C GLU A 95 7.98 19.15 -8.77
N GLN A 96 8.23 19.10 -10.07
CA GLN A 96 8.05 20.24 -10.97
C GLN A 96 6.60 20.72 -11.01
N ARG A 97 5.63 19.81 -11.12
CA ARG A 97 4.21 20.17 -11.23
C ARG A 97 3.65 20.71 -9.91
N GLN A 98 4.14 20.24 -8.75
CA GLN A 98 3.64 20.70 -7.46
C GLN A 98 4.39 21.92 -6.92
N GLY A 99 5.60 22.20 -7.43
CA GLY A 99 6.47 23.24 -6.86
C GLY A 99 7.10 22.81 -5.55
N VAL A 100 7.52 21.54 -5.47
CA VAL A 100 8.09 20.93 -4.27
C VAL A 100 9.45 20.29 -4.56
N LYS A 101 10.19 20.00 -3.50
CA LYS A 101 11.40 19.19 -3.53
C LYS A 101 11.32 18.11 -2.46
N PHE A 102 11.61 16.87 -2.84
CA PHE A 102 11.86 15.82 -1.86
C PHE A 102 13.23 16.07 -1.22
N ILE A 103 13.27 15.98 0.11
CA ILE A 103 14.48 16.22 0.90
C ILE A 103 14.99 14.94 1.58
N GLU A 104 14.12 13.95 1.77
CA GLU A 104 14.48 12.67 2.37
C GLU A 104 13.51 11.58 1.90
N ILE A 105 14.03 10.41 1.55
CA ILE A 105 13.24 9.20 1.30
C ILE A 105 13.82 8.07 2.15
N LYS A 106 13.25 7.86 3.34
CA LYS A 106 13.78 6.96 4.35
C LYS A 106 13.08 5.60 4.34
N PRO A 107 13.76 4.52 3.90
CA PRO A 107 13.18 3.18 3.97
C PRO A 107 13.29 2.60 5.38
N ASN A 108 12.24 1.91 5.85
CA ASN A 108 12.27 1.11 7.07
C ASN A 108 11.94 -0.34 6.69
N LEU A 109 12.95 -1.21 6.72
CA LEU A 109 12.84 -2.58 6.24
C LEU A 109 12.55 -3.55 7.37
N VAL A 110 11.59 -4.45 7.15
CA VAL A 110 11.38 -5.64 7.96
C VAL A 110 11.64 -6.86 7.10
N ILE A 111 12.85 -7.41 7.20
CA ILE A 111 13.24 -8.62 6.49
C ILE A 111 12.50 -9.79 7.13
N ARG A 112 11.63 -10.44 6.35
CA ARG A 112 10.81 -11.57 6.79
C ARG A 112 11.50 -12.89 6.56
N ARG A 113 12.31 -12.98 5.51
CA ARG A 113 12.98 -14.21 5.13
C ARG A 113 14.18 -13.93 4.24
N ILE A 114 15.29 -14.60 4.53
CA ILE A 114 16.44 -14.76 3.63
C ILE A 114 16.59 -16.24 3.34
N ARG A 115 16.83 -16.60 2.07
CA ARG A 115 17.09 -17.98 1.64
C ARG A 115 18.28 -17.99 0.70
N LYS A 116 19.37 -18.65 1.10
CA LYS A 116 20.47 -18.98 0.19
C LYS A 116 19.95 -19.94 -0.89
N ARG A 117 20.28 -19.68 -2.15
CA ARG A 117 19.88 -20.45 -3.34
C ARG A 117 21.05 -21.19 -3.96
N SER A 118 22.22 -20.57 -3.93
CA SER A 118 23.53 -21.12 -4.28
C SER A 118 24.58 -20.30 -3.52
N ASP A 119 25.85 -20.65 -3.66
CA ASP A 119 26.96 -20.01 -2.93
C ASP A 119 26.97 -18.48 -3.06
N ASN A 120 26.52 -17.95 -4.20
CA ASN A 120 26.48 -16.53 -4.49
C ASN A 120 25.07 -15.95 -4.73
N LYS A 121 23.98 -16.66 -4.42
CA LYS A 121 22.61 -16.18 -4.70
C LYS A 121 21.68 -16.29 -3.50
N TYR A 122 20.87 -15.27 -3.30
CA TYR A 122 19.93 -15.17 -2.18
C TYR A 122 18.54 -14.77 -2.68
N SER A 123 17.49 -15.27 -2.02
CA SER A 123 16.12 -14.79 -2.18
C SER A 123 15.65 -14.16 -0.88
N ILE A 124 15.13 -12.94 -0.97
CA ILE A 124 14.72 -12.16 0.19
C ILE A 124 13.25 -11.76 0.04
N ASN A 125 12.49 -11.96 1.12
CA ASN A 125 11.14 -11.42 1.27
C ASN A 125 11.18 -10.36 2.37
N LEU A 126 10.71 -9.16 2.07
CA LEU A 126 10.70 -8.07 3.04
C LEU A 126 9.44 -7.20 2.91
N LEU A 127 9.13 -6.51 3.99
CA LEU A 127 8.24 -5.36 4.01
C LEU A 127 9.12 -4.10 4.04
N ASN A 128 8.74 -3.09 3.28
CA ASN A 128 9.38 -1.78 3.28
C ASN A 128 8.34 -0.69 3.55
N SER A 129 8.47 0.01 4.69
CA SER A 129 7.72 1.23 5.00
C SER A 129 8.60 2.43 4.69
N THR A 130 8.38 3.07 3.54
CA THR A 130 9.18 4.21 3.10
C THR A 130 8.51 5.52 3.48
N GLU A 131 9.19 6.33 4.26
CA GLU A 131 8.81 7.71 4.58
C GLU A 131 9.39 8.66 3.53
N TYR A 132 8.54 9.54 3.02
CA TYR A 132 8.92 10.57 2.06
C TYR A 132 8.71 11.93 2.72
N LYS A 133 9.73 12.77 2.68
CA LYS A 133 9.66 14.16 3.15
C LYS A 133 9.87 15.11 1.99
N TYR A 134 9.02 16.12 1.91
CA TYR A 134 9.09 17.14 0.88
C TYR A 134 8.73 18.52 1.42
N ILE A 135 9.28 19.54 0.79
CA ILE A 135 9.04 20.96 1.10
C ILE A 135 8.52 21.67 -0.15
N TYR A 136 7.70 22.69 0.05
CA TYR A 136 7.40 23.64 -1.03
C TYR A 136 8.60 24.57 -1.22
N GLU A 137 8.92 24.90 -2.48
CA GLU A 137 10.12 25.68 -2.81
C GLU A 137 10.14 27.07 -2.15
N ASP A 138 8.97 27.63 -1.86
CA ASP A 138 8.77 28.93 -1.23
C ASP A 138 8.48 28.87 0.29
N ARG A 139 8.45 27.66 0.87
CA ARG A 139 8.31 27.41 2.33
C ARG A 139 9.23 26.28 2.78
N PRO A 140 10.56 26.45 2.69
CA PRO A 140 11.52 25.39 3.00
C PRO A 140 11.50 24.92 4.46
N GLU A 141 10.94 25.72 5.38
CA GLU A 141 10.76 25.41 6.79
C GLU A 141 9.59 24.47 7.09
N GLU A 142 8.61 24.36 6.17
CA GLU A 142 7.41 23.54 6.36
C GLU A 142 7.59 22.15 5.74
N ILE A 143 8.07 21.21 6.55
CA ILE A 143 8.29 19.81 6.12
C ILE A 143 6.96 19.05 6.08
N ASN A 144 6.60 18.56 4.91
CA ASN A 144 5.48 17.65 4.68
C ASN A 144 5.98 16.21 4.65
N THR A 145 5.18 15.27 5.15
CA THR A 145 5.55 13.86 5.24
C THR A 145 4.42 12.95 4.80
N PHE A 146 4.76 11.88 4.07
CA PHE A 146 3.85 10.76 3.83
C PHE A 146 4.58 9.42 3.88
N ARG A 147 3.84 8.31 3.97
CA ARG A 147 4.43 6.96 3.95
C ARG A 147 3.75 6.05 2.95
N ILE A 148 4.56 5.20 2.32
CA ILE A 148 4.09 4.12 1.47
C ILE A 148 4.67 2.78 1.96
N GLY A 149 3.77 1.83 2.17
CA GLY A 149 4.09 0.44 2.52
C GLY A 149 4.12 -0.45 1.28
N THR A 150 5.19 -1.22 1.13
CA THR A 150 5.41 -2.14 0.01
C THR A 150 5.92 -3.49 0.47
N HIS A 151 5.60 -4.54 -0.27
CA HIS A 151 6.06 -5.91 -0.03
C HIS A 151 6.92 -6.35 -1.21
N HIS A 152 8.17 -6.70 -0.93
CA HIS A 152 9.16 -7.04 -1.95
C HIS A 152 9.52 -8.53 -1.89
N THR A 153 9.68 -9.12 -3.07
CA THR A 153 10.43 -10.36 -3.28
C THR A 153 11.59 -10.05 -4.21
N LEU A 154 12.83 -10.15 -3.72
CA LEU A 154 14.02 -9.88 -4.52
C LEU A 154 14.99 -11.06 -4.54
N GLN A 155 15.82 -11.10 -5.57
CA GLN A 155 16.97 -12.00 -5.68
C GLN A 155 18.24 -11.19 -5.82
N LEU A 156 19.22 -11.50 -4.97
CA LEU A 156 20.55 -10.93 -5.01
C LEU A 156 21.54 -11.95 -5.54
N MET A 157 22.57 -11.46 -6.22
CA MET A 157 23.74 -12.23 -6.62
C MET A 157 25.01 -11.49 -6.21
N ASN A 158 25.98 -12.19 -5.64
CA ASN A 158 27.33 -11.66 -5.44
C ASN A 158 28.10 -11.78 -6.75
N GLU A 159 28.51 -10.64 -7.30
CA GLU A 159 29.31 -10.49 -8.50
C GLU A 159 30.54 -9.62 -8.19
N GLY A 160 31.74 -10.23 -8.21
CA GLY A 160 32.99 -9.50 -7.98
C GLY A 160 33.12 -8.89 -6.58
N GLY A 161 32.45 -9.44 -5.57
CA GLY A 161 32.44 -8.91 -4.20
C GLY A 161 31.29 -7.94 -3.90
N PHE A 162 30.45 -7.62 -4.89
CA PHE A 162 29.31 -6.72 -4.74
C PHE A 162 27.99 -7.46 -4.91
N LEU A 163 26.98 -7.10 -4.11
CA LEU A 163 25.64 -7.65 -4.25
C LEU A 163 24.81 -6.81 -5.22
N VAL A 164 24.31 -7.45 -6.28
CA VAL A 164 23.44 -6.83 -7.28
C VAL A 164 22.06 -7.49 -7.28
N ILE A 165 21.02 -6.70 -7.57
CA ILE A 165 19.66 -7.18 -7.76
C ILE A 165 19.52 -7.81 -9.14
N THR A 166 19.28 -9.12 -9.17
CA THR A 166 19.00 -9.88 -10.41
C THR A 166 17.51 -9.97 -10.70
N LYS A 167 16.65 -9.70 -9.70
CA LYS A 167 15.20 -9.75 -9.80
C LYS A 167 14.58 -9.02 -8.63
N GLU A 168 13.55 -8.24 -8.87
CA GLU A 168 12.74 -7.61 -7.84
C GLU A 168 11.28 -7.59 -8.27
N TRP A 169 10.38 -7.97 -7.36
CA TRP A 169 8.94 -7.85 -7.55
C TRP A 169 8.31 -7.16 -6.35
N TYR A 170 7.65 -6.05 -6.63
CA TYR A 170 6.74 -5.38 -5.72
C TYR A 170 5.68 -4.65 -6.55
N LYS A 171 4.57 -4.28 -5.91
CA LYS A 171 3.57 -3.43 -6.55
C LYS A 171 4.02 -1.98 -6.42
N ASP A 172 4.66 -1.47 -7.47
CA ASP A 172 5.15 -0.10 -7.51
C ASP A 172 3.98 0.91 -7.56
N PRO A 173 3.82 1.78 -6.55
CA PRO A 173 2.82 2.86 -6.56
C PRO A 173 3.02 3.89 -7.68
N PHE A 174 4.22 3.96 -8.27
CA PHE A 174 4.61 4.94 -9.29
C PHE A 174 4.65 4.34 -10.71
N ALA A 175 4.18 3.11 -10.89
CA ALA A 175 4.24 2.41 -12.17
C ALA A 175 3.44 3.11 -13.30
N ASP A 176 2.43 3.89 -12.95
CA ASP A 176 1.70 4.72 -13.91
C ASP A 176 2.55 5.96 -14.28
N SER A 177 2.79 6.15 -15.57
CA SER A 177 3.52 7.32 -16.08
C SER A 177 2.80 8.62 -15.75
N LEU A 178 3.52 9.60 -15.20
CA LEU A 178 3.04 10.97 -15.13
C LEU A 178 3.04 11.58 -16.53
N ASP A 179 1.89 12.08 -16.98
CA ASP A 179 1.79 12.62 -18.34
C ASP A 179 2.76 13.78 -18.57
N ALA A 180 3.43 13.73 -19.72
CA ALA A 180 4.41 14.72 -20.15
C ALA A 180 3.78 16.03 -20.67
N ASP A 181 2.50 16.32 -20.38
CA ASP A 181 1.90 17.59 -20.83
C ASP A 181 2.46 18.76 -20.03
N ASN A 182 3.52 19.37 -20.55
CA ASN A 182 4.13 20.52 -19.90
C ASN A 182 3.24 21.78 -19.99
N SER A 183 2.27 21.84 -20.92
CA SER A 183 1.51 23.07 -21.18
C SER A 183 0.65 23.56 -20.00
N LYS A 184 0.28 22.66 -19.08
CA LYS A 184 -0.56 22.99 -17.92
C LYS A 184 0.15 22.86 -16.58
N LYS A 185 1.40 22.37 -16.55
CA LYS A 185 2.16 22.18 -15.30
C LYS A 185 2.30 23.50 -14.54
N GLU A 186 2.60 24.57 -15.26
CA GLU A 186 2.80 25.88 -14.64
C GLU A 186 1.52 26.43 -14.00
N ALA A 187 0.38 26.33 -14.69
CA ALA A 187 -0.90 26.79 -14.13
C ALA A 187 -1.31 25.99 -12.87
N VAL A 188 -1.02 24.68 -12.86
CA VAL A 188 -1.25 23.84 -11.68
C VAL A 188 -0.31 24.24 -10.54
N LYS A 189 1.00 24.38 -10.82
CA LYS A 189 2.01 24.82 -9.85
C LYS A 189 1.60 26.15 -9.21
N GLN A 190 1.31 27.17 -10.02
CA GLN A 190 0.92 28.49 -9.54
C GLN A 190 -0.34 28.45 -8.68
N TYR A 191 -1.35 27.64 -9.06
CA TYR A 191 -2.55 27.47 -8.25
C TYR A 191 -2.24 26.83 -6.89
N ILE A 192 -1.41 25.78 -6.85
CA ILE A 192 -1.02 25.10 -5.60
C ILE A 192 -0.23 26.06 -4.69
N LEU A 193 0.76 26.76 -5.24
CA LEU A 193 1.59 27.73 -4.51
C LEU A 193 0.81 28.96 -4.04
N SER A 194 -0.37 29.23 -4.60
CA SER A 194 -1.26 30.30 -4.11
C SER A 194 -2.18 29.86 -2.97
N GLN A 195 -2.18 28.57 -2.59
CA GLN A 195 -3.04 28.07 -1.51
C GLN A 195 -2.36 28.18 -0.15
N GLU A 196 -3.19 28.22 0.88
CA GLU A 196 -2.77 28.22 2.27
C GLU A 196 -3.13 26.91 2.97
N ARG A 197 -2.52 26.69 4.13
CA ARG A 197 -2.85 25.57 5.01
C ARG A 197 -4.35 25.58 5.33
N ARG A 198 -4.99 24.42 5.18
CA ARG A 198 -6.39 24.26 5.59
C ARG A 198 -6.51 24.03 7.08
N ASP A 199 -7.48 24.72 7.69
CA ASP A 199 -7.83 24.51 9.09
C ASP A 199 -8.87 23.40 9.23
N PHE A 200 -8.54 22.37 10.02
CA PHE A 200 -9.43 21.27 10.38
C PHE A 200 -9.76 21.25 11.88
N SER A 201 -9.48 22.33 12.62
CA SER A 201 -9.74 22.44 14.06
C SER A 201 -11.21 22.19 14.43
N ALA A 202 -12.15 22.63 13.58
CA ALA A 202 -13.59 22.48 13.77
C ALA A 202 -14.18 21.20 13.16
N ILE A 203 -13.34 20.21 12.77
CA ILE A 203 -13.85 19.00 12.14
C ILE A 203 -14.63 18.12 13.14
N PRO A 204 -15.81 17.59 12.78
CA PRO A 204 -16.60 16.76 13.69
C PRO A 204 -15.83 15.55 14.24
N ALA A 205 -16.02 15.25 15.53
CA ALA A 205 -15.36 14.12 16.21
C ALA A 205 -15.55 12.77 15.49
N ARG A 206 -16.70 12.58 14.83
CA ARG A 206 -17.00 11.35 14.08
C ARG A 206 -16.07 11.16 12.87
N ARG A 207 -15.60 12.24 12.24
CA ARG A 207 -14.56 12.22 11.20
C ARG A 207 -13.19 11.95 11.81
N MET A 208 -12.86 12.57 12.95
CA MET A 208 -11.59 12.32 13.65
C MET A 208 -11.43 10.84 14.04
N ASN A 209 -12.47 10.23 14.60
CA ASN A 209 -12.47 8.81 14.96
C ASN A 209 -12.26 7.89 13.74
N ALA A 210 -12.78 8.28 12.58
CA ALA A 210 -12.50 7.59 11.32
C ALA A 210 -11.01 7.69 10.93
N MET A 211 -10.39 8.85 11.12
CA MET A 211 -8.96 9.04 10.81
C MET A 211 -8.05 8.30 11.79
N GLU A 212 -8.39 8.29 13.08
CA GLU A 212 -7.69 7.47 14.08
C GLU A 212 -7.70 5.99 13.68
N TYR A 213 -8.85 5.49 13.23
CA TYR A 213 -8.94 4.13 12.70
C TYR A 213 -8.05 3.94 11.47
N ALA A 214 -8.10 4.88 10.52
CA ALA A 214 -7.30 4.81 9.30
C ALA A 214 -5.80 4.74 9.62
N TYR A 215 -5.28 5.62 10.47
CA TYR A 215 -3.86 5.63 10.82
C TYR A 215 -3.42 4.38 11.58
N LYS A 216 -4.27 3.87 12.47
CA LYS A 216 -3.98 2.67 13.25
C LYS A 216 -3.87 1.40 12.40
N TYR A 217 -4.62 1.33 11.30
CA TYR A 217 -4.78 0.11 10.51
C TYR A 217 -4.33 0.23 9.06
N CYS A 218 -3.57 1.27 8.69
CA CYS A 218 -3.05 1.49 7.33
C CYS A 218 -1.96 0.49 6.88
N GLY A 219 -1.82 -0.66 7.54
CA GLY A 219 -0.94 -1.74 7.10
C GLY A 219 0.54 -1.37 7.12
N ALA A 220 1.25 -1.73 6.06
CA ALA A 220 2.69 -1.52 5.92
C ALA A 220 3.11 -0.04 5.87
N ALA A 221 2.17 0.90 5.68
CA ALA A 221 2.45 2.34 5.70
C ALA A 221 2.45 2.94 7.12
N SER A 222 2.11 2.16 8.15
CA SER A 222 2.24 2.61 9.54
C SER A 222 3.70 2.72 9.98
N GLU A 223 3.93 3.18 11.20
CA GLU A 223 5.25 3.15 11.82
C GLU A 223 5.52 1.78 12.45
N GLU A 224 6.79 1.49 12.74
CA GLU A 224 7.22 0.25 13.40
C GLU A 224 6.56 0.07 14.77
N LYS A 225 6.48 1.15 15.55
CA LYS A 225 5.80 1.17 16.87
C LYS A 225 4.33 0.73 16.79
N ASP A 226 3.69 0.96 15.65
CA ASP A 226 2.29 0.58 15.42
C ASP A 226 2.17 -0.89 14.96
N GLY A 227 3.27 -1.48 14.49
CA GLY A 227 3.41 -2.90 14.18
C GLY A 227 2.91 -3.30 12.79
N TYR A 228 2.77 -2.36 11.85
CA TYR A 228 2.36 -2.60 10.46
C TYR A 228 1.04 -3.37 10.33
N LYS A 229 0.04 -2.96 11.12
CA LYS A 229 -1.15 -3.77 11.41
C LYS A 229 -2.27 -3.53 10.41
N TYR A 230 -2.93 -4.63 10.06
CA TYR A 230 -4.28 -4.65 9.52
C TYR A 230 -5.25 -5.05 10.63
N ASN A 231 -6.52 -4.63 10.57
CA ASN A 231 -7.51 -5.06 11.56
C ASN A 231 -7.87 -6.55 11.37
N ARG A 232 -7.46 -7.38 12.32
CA ARG A 232 -7.68 -8.84 12.32
C ARG A 232 -9.15 -9.26 12.40
N LYS A 233 -10.08 -8.35 12.73
CA LYS A 233 -11.53 -8.63 12.67
C LYS A 233 -12.03 -8.80 11.23
N TYR A 234 -11.30 -8.28 10.25
CA TYR A 234 -11.66 -8.30 8.84
C TYR A 234 -10.66 -9.14 8.07
N ARG A 235 -11.14 -9.84 7.05
CA ARG A 235 -10.28 -10.50 6.08
C ARG A 235 -9.44 -9.44 5.36
N ASN A 236 -8.15 -9.71 5.25
CA ASN A 236 -7.24 -8.92 4.44
C ASN A 236 -7.36 -9.39 2.98
N TYR A 237 -7.82 -8.50 2.10
CA TYR A 237 -7.96 -8.75 0.66
C TYR A 237 -6.82 -8.15 -0.16
N ASN A 238 -5.73 -7.70 0.47
CA ASN A 238 -4.67 -6.92 -0.15
C ASN A 238 -4.07 -7.64 -1.39
N TYR A 239 -3.90 -8.96 -1.28
CA TYR A 239 -3.40 -9.84 -2.34
C TYR A 239 -4.46 -10.33 -3.35
N MET A 240 -5.75 -10.16 -3.05
CA MET A 240 -6.87 -10.70 -3.85
C MET A 240 -7.62 -9.61 -4.65
N GLY A 241 -7.42 -8.34 -4.30
CA GLY A 241 -8.20 -7.21 -4.81
C GLY A 241 -9.40 -6.88 -3.93
N GLY A 242 -9.81 -5.60 -3.93
CA GLY A 242 -10.94 -5.09 -3.14
C GLY A 242 -10.60 -4.55 -1.74
N ASP A 243 -9.35 -4.68 -1.29
CA ASP A 243 -8.99 -4.28 0.07
C ASP A 243 -9.08 -2.76 0.32
N CYS A 244 -8.92 -1.94 -0.72
CA CYS A 244 -9.14 -0.51 -0.66
C CYS A 244 -10.57 -0.15 -0.23
N ALA A 245 -11.58 -0.75 -0.84
CA ALA A 245 -12.98 -0.54 -0.48
C ALA A 245 -13.32 -1.21 0.87
N ASN A 246 -12.76 -2.40 1.14
CA ASN A 246 -12.88 -3.05 2.45
C ASN A 246 -12.37 -2.14 3.57
N PHE A 247 -11.21 -1.52 3.39
CA PHE A 247 -10.60 -0.63 4.37
C PHE A 247 -11.37 0.69 4.50
N ALA A 248 -11.77 1.32 3.40
CA ALA A 248 -12.65 2.49 3.44
C ALA A 248 -13.96 2.18 4.18
N SER A 249 -14.53 0.97 3.96
CA SER A 249 -15.73 0.54 4.65
C SER A 249 -15.51 0.34 6.15
N GLN A 250 -14.37 -0.23 6.53
CA GLN A 250 -13.96 -0.33 7.94
C GLN A 250 -13.78 1.03 8.60
N ILE A 251 -13.14 1.99 7.92
CA ILE A 251 -12.96 3.37 8.42
C ILE A 251 -14.32 4.00 8.73
N LEU A 252 -15.28 3.88 7.82
CA LEU A 252 -16.65 4.39 8.00
C LEU A 252 -17.40 3.64 9.12
N PHE A 253 -17.28 2.32 9.21
CA PHE A 253 -18.02 1.53 10.20
C PHE A 253 -17.41 1.63 11.60
N GLU A 254 -16.14 1.25 11.75
CA GLU A 254 -15.47 1.14 13.05
C GLU A 254 -15.14 2.52 13.63
N GLY A 255 -14.60 3.42 12.82
CA GLY A 255 -14.24 4.78 13.26
C GLY A 255 -15.40 5.75 13.12
N GLY A 256 -15.99 5.81 11.92
CA GLY A 256 -17.11 6.70 11.60
C GLY A 256 -18.48 6.26 12.12
N LYS A 257 -18.62 5.11 12.78
CA LYS A 257 -19.87 4.60 13.39
C LYS A 257 -21.10 4.57 12.46
N PHE A 258 -20.89 4.44 11.15
CA PHE A 258 -21.99 4.25 10.20
C PHE A 258 -22.72 2.95 10.51
N ARG A 259 -24.05 2.93 10.38
CA ARG A 259 -24.81 1.69 10.58
C ARG A 259 -24.69 0.80 9.34
N LYS A 260 -24.40 -0.50 9.52
CA LYS A 260 -24.47 -1.48 8.42
C LYS A 260 -25.91 -1.76 8.03
N ASN A 261 -26.12 -2.24 6.81
CA ASN A 261 -27.41 -2.75 6.33
C ASN A 261 -27.17 -3.91 5.36
N SER A 262 -28.23 -4.54 4.82
CA SER A 262 -28.08 -5.71 3.94
C SER A 262 -27.25 -5.45 2.67
N ALA A 263 -27.22 -4.21 2.16
CA ALA A 263 -26.45 -3.86 0.97
C ALA A 263 -24.96 -3.61 1.26
N TRP A 264 -24.63 -3.00 2.40
CA TRP A 264 -23.27 -2.69 2.83
C TRP A 264 -23.01 -3.33 4.20
N ASN A 265 -22.41 -4.52 4.18
CA ASN A 265 -22.17 -5.32 5.37
C ASN A 265 -20.89 -6.15 5.26
N TYR A 266 -20.38 -6.51 6.44
CA TYR A 266 -19.37 -7.53 6.65
C TYR A 266 -19.72 -8.34 7.89
N ASP A 267 -19.74 -9.66 7.78
CA ASP A 267 -19.94 -10.58 8.90
C ASP A 267 -19.16 -11.90 8.69
N LYS A 268 -19.50 -12.93 9.47
CA LYS A 268 -18.84 -14.24 9.41
C LYS A 268 -18.99 -14.95 8.06
N SER A 269 -20.04 -14.63 7.29
CA SER A 269 -20.28 -15.16 5.94
C SER A 269 -19.47 -14.43 4.86
N GLY A 270 -18.96 -13.23 5.16
CA GLY A 270 -18.10 -12.45 4.28
C GLY A 270 -18.55 -11.00 4.13
N ALA A 271 -18.07 -10.37 3.05
CA ALA A 271 -18.35 -8.99 2.71
C ALA A 271 -19.38 -8.89 1.57
N THR A 272 -20.30 -7.93 1.64
CA THR A 272 -21.16 -7.62 0.49
C THR A 272 -20.37 -6.92 -0.60
N GLY A 273 -20.91 -6.91 -1.82
CA GLY A 273 -20.28 -6.21 -2.95
C GLY A 273 -20.01 -4.73 -2.67
N ALA A 274 -20.96 -4.02 -2.05
CA ALA A 274 -20.77 -2.60 -1.71
C ALA A 274 -19.70 -2.38 -0.63
N TRP A 275 -19.36 -3.41 0.17
CA TRP A 275 -18.33 -3.31 1.20
C TRP A 275 -16.91 -3.47 0.62
N VAL A 276 -16.72 -4.42 -0.31
CA VAL A 276 -15.36 -4.85 -0.76
C VAL A 276 -15.02 -4.49 -2.21
N ASN A 277 -15.99 -4.14 -3.04
CA ASN A 277 -15.73 -3.76 -4.44
C ASN A 277 -15.74 -2.24 -4.59
N ALA A 278 -14.69 -1.67 -5.20
CA ALA A 278 -14.48 -0.23 -5.30
C ALA A 278 -15.60 0.51 -6.05
N ASP A 279 -16.04 0.01 -7.20
CA ASP A 279 -17.12 0.63 -7.95
C ASP A 279 -18.47 0.50 -7.23
N ARG A 280 -18.79 -0.69 -6.72
CA ARG A 280 -20.02 -0.91 -5.94
C ARG A 280 -20.05 -0.09 -4.66
N PHE A 281 -18.91 0.11 -4.00
CA PHE A 281 -18.78 0.98 -2.83
C PHE A 281 -19.12 2.43 -3.18
N LYS A 282 -18.47 3.00 -4.21
CA LYS A 282 -18.74 4.36 -4.68
C LYS A 282 -20.22 4.54 -5.05
N ASN A 283 -20.78 3.61 -5.82
CA ASN A 283 -22.17 3.66 -6.24
C ASN A 283 -23.12 3.57 -5.04
N TYR A 284 -22.86 2.68 -4.09
CA TYR A 284 -23.65 2.58 -2.85
C TYR A 284 -23.62 3.87 -2.04
N MET A 285 -22.43 4.44 -1.82
CA MET A 285 -22.29 5.66 -1.02
C MET A 285 -23.08 6.84 -1.61
N LEU A 286 -23.02 7.01 -2.94
CA LEU A 286 -23.77 8.05 -3.65
C LEU A 286 -25.29 7.75 -3.66
N ASN A 287 -25.70 6.54 -4.07
CA ASN A 287 -27.11 6.20 -4.25
C ASN A 287 -27.89 6.09 -2.92
N SER A 288 -27.19 5.79 -1.82
CA SER A 288 -27.82 5.72 -0.49
C SER A 288 -27.98 7.09 0.19
N GLY A 289 -27.47 8.17 -0.41
CA GLY A 289 -27.44 9.50 0.22
C GLY A 289 -26.43 9.62 1.36
N ARG A 290 -25.54 8.64 1.55
CA ARG A 290 -24.44 8.71 2.53
C ARG A 290 -23.29 9.58 2.07
N ALA A 291 -23.26 9.91 0.79
CA ALA A 291 -22.26 10.77 0.20
C ALA A 291 -22.83 11.55 -1.00
N SER A 292 -22.14 12.62 -1.37
CA SER A 292 -22.42 13.46 -2.54
C SER A 292 -21.16 13.69 -3.37
N LEU A 293 -21.35 13.88 -4.67
CA LEU A 293 -20.24 14.16 -5.59
C LEU A 293 -19.81 15.63 -5.47
N ILE A 294 -18.53 15.87 -5.21
CA ILE A 294 -17.92 17.21 -5.27
C ILE A 294 -17.55 17.55 -6.72
N ALA A 295 -16.83 16.63 -7.38
CA ALA A 295 -16.38 16.81 -8.75
C ALA A 295 -16.03 15.46 -9.40
N TYR A 296 -16.13 15.41 -10.73
CA TYR A 296 -15.73 14.26 -11.54
C TYR A 296 -14.95 14.70 -12.78
N GLY A 297 -13.87 14.00 -13.11
CA GLY A 297 -13.15 14.22 -14.36
C GLY A 297 -11.68 13.84 -14.32
N SER A 298 -10.92 14.31 -15.32
CA SER A 298 -9.45 14.23 -15.32
C SER A 298 -8.84 15.12 -14.24
N TYR A 299 -7.56 14.92 -13.93
CA TYR A 299 -6.81 15.73 -12.96
C TYR A 299 -7.04 17.24 -13.17
N ASP A 300 -6.82 17.75 -14.39
CA ASP A 300 -7.00 19.17 -14.73
C ASP A 300 -8.39 19.75 -14.42
N ARG A 301 -9.43 18.90 -14.41
CA ARG A 301 -10.80 19.31 -14.13
C ARG A 301 -11.10 19.36 -12.63
N VAL A 302 -10.41 18.56 -11.82
CA VAL A 302 -10.78 18.33 -10.43
C VAL A 302 -9.77 18.84 -9.41
N TYR A 303 -8.52 19.13 -9.79
CA TYR A 303 -7.46 19.48 -8.82
C TYR A 303 -7.78 20.74 -8.00
N LYS A 304 -8.53 21.70 -8.55
CA LYS A 304 -8.99 22.86 -7.77
C LYS A 304 -10.06 22.44 -6.75
N ALA A 305 -10.97 21.55 -7.16
CA ALA A 305 -12.04 21.04 -6.31
C ALA A 305 -11.54 20.10 -5.21
N SER A 306 -10.35 19.48 -5.34
CA SER A 306 -9.78 18.62 -4.30
C SER A 306 -9.50 19.34 -2.99
N TYR A 307 -9.37 20.67 -3.01
CA TYR A 307 -9.23 21.49 -1.80
C TYR A 307 -10.52 21.59 -0.97
N LYS A 308 -11.66 21.15 -1.51
CA LYS A 308 -12.93 21.05 -0.78
C LYS A 308 -13.08 19.75 0.02
N LEU A 309 -12.23 18.75 -0.22
CA LEU A 309 -12.29 17.46 0.47
C LEU A 309 -11.94 17.60 1.95
N LEU A 310 -12.72 16.99 2.83
CA LEU A 310 -12.44 16.97 4.27
C LEU A 310 -11.95 15.59 4.71
N PRO A 311 -11.16 15.48 5.79
CA PRO A 311 -10.83 14.18 6.39
C PRO A 311 -12.09 13.32 6.61
N GLY A 312 -12.08 12.08 6.13
CA GLY A 312 -13.24 11.18 6.07
C GLY A 312 -13.97 11.14 4.73
N ASP A 313 -13.77 12.13 3.86
CA ASP A 313 -14.20 12.05 2.46
C ASP A 313 -13.36 11.00 1.70
N PHE A 314 -13.71 10.70 0.44
CA PHE A 314 -12.90 9.75 -0.34
C PHE A 314 -12.73 10.16 -1.80
N VAL A 315 -11.66 9.64 -2.39
CA VAL A 315 -11.36 9.73 -3.82
C VAL A 315 -11.52 8.35 -4.44
N ALA A 316 -12.29 8.25 -5.52
CA ALA A 316 -12.40 7.04 -6.33
C ALA A 316 -11.64 7.21 -7.65
N TYR A 317 -10.82 6.21 -8.00
CA TYR A 317 -9.97 6.24 -9.20
C TYR A 317 -10.52 5.30 -10.26
N GLU A 318 -11.05 5.87 -11.32
CA GLU A 318 -11.68 5.18 -12.43
C GLU A 318 -10.71 5.02 -13.59
N LYS A 319 -10.65 3.80 -14.15
CA LYS A 319 -9.86 3.47 -15.33
C LYS A 319 -10.75 2.70 -16.30
N LYS A 320 -10.94 3.26 -17.51
CA LYS A 320 -11.80 2.68 -18.56
C LYS A 320 -13.26 2.44 -18.12
N GLY A 321 -13.84 3.36 -17.35
CA GLY A 321 -15.23 3.26 -16.89
C GLY A 321 -15.41 2.55 -15.55
N ASP A 322 -14.41 1.77 -15.11
CA ASP A 322 -14.48 1.03 -13.84
C ASP A 322 -13.69 1.73 -12.74
N VAL A 323 -14.28 1.92 -11.56
CA VAL A 323 -13.52 2.32 -10.37
C VAL A 323 -12.64 1.17 -9.91
N THR A 324 -11.33 1.38 -10.03
CA THR A 324 -10.29 0.39 -9.69
C THR A 324 -9.73 0.56 -8.28
N HIS A 325 -9.94 1.72 -7.67
CA HIS A 325 -9.37 2.02 -6.35
C HIS A 325 -10.18 3.07 -5.58
N ILE A 326 -10.09 3.01 -4.25
CA ILE A 326 -10.67 3.97 -3.31
C ILE A 326 -9.57 4.39 -2.33
N SER A 327 -9.46 5.69 -2.05
CA SER A 327 -8.64 6.18 -0.93
C SER A 327 -9.42 7.16 -0.08
N THR A 328 -9.30 7.03 1.24
CA THR A 328 -9.95 7.94 2.20
C THR A 328 -9.06 9.15 2.41
N VAL A 329 -9.63 10.35 2.33
CA VAL A 329 -8.95 11.61 2.63
C VAL A 329 -8.63 11.62 4.12
N SER A 330 -7.36 11.74 4.47
CA SER A 330 -6.88 11.67 5.85
C SER A 330 -6.48 13.00 6.44
N SER A 331 -5.89 13.87 5.62
CA SER A 331 -5.39 15.18 6.06
C SER A 331 -5.11 16.09 4.85
N ALA A 332 -4.38 17.17 5.09
CA ALA A 332 -3.89 18.08 4.07
C ALA A 332 -2.45 18.50 4.41
N ASP A 333 -1.65 18.81 3.40
CA ASP A 333 -0.29 19.30 3.57
C ASP A 333 -0.26 20.81 3.93
N SER A 334 0.94 21.37 4.04
CA SER A 334 1.19 22.80 4.31
C SER A 334 0.55 23.78 3.33
N ARG A 335 0.28 23.37 2.08
CA ARG A 335 -0.47 24.15 1.08
C ARG A 335 -1.93 23.77 1.01
N GLY A 336 -2.42 22.96 1.94
CA GLY A 336 -3.79 22.49 1.93
C GLY A 336 -4.06 21.42 0.88
N TYR A 337 -3.04 20.86 0.21
CA TYR A 337 -3.22 19.80 -0.77
C TYR A 337 -3.74 18.53 -0.09
N SER A 338 -4.77 17.89 -0.64
CA SER A 338 -5.43 16.74 0.00
C SER A 338 -4.54 15.51 0.06
N LEU A 339 -4.49 14.89 1.24
CA LEU A 339 -3.73 13.67 1.51
C LEU A 339 -4.67 12.52 1.78
N VAL A 340 -4.30 11.30 1.36
CA VAL A 340 -5.13 10.10 1.45
C VAL A 340 -4.41 8.94 2.11
N THR A 341 -5.20 8.11 2.78
CA THR A 341 -4.78 6.86 3.44
C THR A 341 -5.61 5.70 2.90
N CYS A 342 -4.97 4.60 2.48
CA CYS A 342 -5.63 3.45 1.85
C CYS A 342 -4.79 2.16 1.87
N HIS A 343 -5.39 1.02 1.49
CA HIS A 343 -4.71 -0.27 1.28
C HIS A 343 -4.38 -0.54 -0.21
N ASN A 344 -3.99 -1.78 -0.59
CA ASN A 344 -3.57 -2.25 -1.93
C ASN A 344 -2.16 -1.88 -2.36
N THR A 345 -1.82 -0.61 -2.29
CA THR A 345 -0.45 -0.21 -1.98
C THR A 345 -0.65 0.62 -0.74
N ASP A 346 -0.14 0.19 0.40
CA ASP A 346 -0.53 0.81 1.66
C ASP A 346 -0.02 2.25 1.67
N ARG A 347 -0.91 3.19 1.98
CA ARG A 347 -0.63 4.64 1.96
C ARG A 347 -1.07 5.26 3.26
N LYS A 348 -0.23 6.13 3.81
CA LYS A 348 -0.55 7.02 4.93
C LYS A 348 -0.19 8.45 4.51
N ASP A 349 -1.21 9.30 4.46
CA ASP A 349 -1.12 10.73 4.12
C ASP A 349 -0.44 11.02 2.76
N VAL A 350 -0.63 10.15 1.77
CA VAL A 350 -0.04 10.33 0.45
C VAL A 350 -0.85 11.36 -0.35
N PRO A 351 -0.23 12.29 -1.11
CA PRO A 351 -0.95 13.18 -2.01
C PRO A 351 -1.91 12.41 -2.92
N TRP A 352 -3.17 12.86 -2.98
CA TRP A 352 -4.27 12.09 -3.58
C TRP A 352 -4.05 11.67 -5.05
N ASP A 353 -3.28 12.43 -5.82
CA ASP A 353 -3.00 12.16 -7.24
C ASP A 353 -1.69 11.39 -7.49
N LEU A 354 -0.86 11.24 -6.46
CA LEU A 354 0.47 10.62 -6.58
C LEU A 354 0.31 9.12 -6.89
N GLY A 355 0.94 8.65 -7.96
CA GLY A 355 0.72 7.33 -8.54
C GLY A 355 -0.56 7.18 -9.39
N TRP A 356 -1.35 8.26 -9.58
CA TRP A 356 -2.60 8.26 -10.35
C TRP A 356 -2.59 9.24 -11.53
N SER A 357 -1.41 9.69 -11.95
CA SER A 357 -1.25 10.82 -12.89
C SER A 357 -1.32 10.45 -14.38
N ASN A 358 -2.03 9.36 -14.71
CA ASN A 358 -2.25 8.88 -16.07
C ASN A 358 -3.55 9.50 -16.65
N ARG A 359 -3.51 10.06 -17.86
CA ARG A 359 -4.64 10.67 -18.60
C ARG A 359 -5.88 9.80 -18.71
N LYS A 360 -5.73 8.48 -18.60
CA LYS A 360 -6.85 7.52 -18.63
C LYS A 360 -7.57 7.40 -17.29
N ILE A 361 -7.01 7.97 -16.22
CA ILE A 361 -7.64 8.02 -14.91
C ILE A 361 -8.68 9.15 -14.89
N ARG A 362 -9.84 8.83 -14.32
CA ARG A 362 -10.86 9.79 -13.92
C ARG A 362 -11.02 9.71 -12.41
N PHE A 363 -11.22 10.85 -11.78
CA PHE A 363 -11.31 10.98 -10.34
C PHE A 363 -12.73 11.35 -9.97
N TRP A 364 -13.27 10.66 -8.97
CA TRP A 364 -14.49 11.04 -8.28
C TRP A 364 -14.09 11.59 -6.92
N LEU A 365 -14.29 12.89 -6.72
CA LEU A 365 -14.09 13.53 -5.43
C LEU A 365 -15.42 13.48 -4.68
N VAL A 366 -15.50 12.72 -3.59
CA VAL A 366 -16.77 12.38 -2.96
C VAL A 366 -16.80 12.84 -1.50
N HIS A 367 -17.76 13.70 -1.18
CA HIS A 367 -18.02 14.18 0.17
C HIS A 367 -18.88 13.18 0.94
N VAL A 368 -18.48 12.79 2.15
CA VAL A 368 -19.23 11.84 2.98
C VAL A 368 -20.03 12.55 4.06
N HIS A 369 -21.30 12.19 4.20
CA HIS A 369 -22.20 12.75 5.21
C HIS A 369 -22.03 11.97 6.53
N TYR A 370 -21.10 12.45 7.36
CA TYR A 370 -20.79 11.89 8.68
C TYR A 370 -21.88 12.17 9.71
#